data_AF-A0A6M0AV54-F1
#
_entry.id   AF-A0A6M0AV54-F1
#
_cell.length_a   1.000
_cell.length_b   1.000
_cell.length_c   1.000
_cell.angle_alpha   90.00
_cell.angle_beta   90.00
_cell.angle_gamma   90.00
#
_symmetry.space_group_name_H-M   'P 1'
#
loop_
_entity.id
_entity.type
_entity.pdbx_description
1 polymer ?
#
loop_
_entity_poly.entity_id
_entity_poly.type
_entity_poly.pdbx_seq_one_letter_code
_entity_poly.pdbx_strand_id
1 'polypeptide(L)' 'MTSTGCTKKEDFTTILEKSQPPIATFIRLEPDFCRAASRAYPIEFSLEEVGATEFKVANLFVPGPRF' A
#
# COMPACT_ATOMS: atom_id res chain seq x y z
N MET A 1 -3.68 -1.60 5.10
CA MET A 1 -3.02 -2.92 4.85
C MET A 1 -2.94 -3.70 6.16
N THR A 2 -2.57 -4.97 6.13
CA THR A 2 -2.24 -5.75 7.34
C THR A 2 -0.73 -5.77 7.59
N SER A 3 -0.33 -5.69 8.85
CA SER A 3 1.06 -5.79 9.33
C SER A 3 1.14 -6.74 10.53
N THR A 4 2.22 -7.50 10.63
CA THR A 4 2.60 -8.33 11.78
C THR A 4 3.65 -7.67 12.66
N GLY A 5 3.96 -6.39 12.45
CA GLY A 5 4.71 -5.55 13.38
C GLY A 5 5.97 -4.88 12.86
N CYS A 6 6.50 -5.29 11.69
CA CYS A 6 7.73 -4.73 11.13
C CYS A 6 7.46 -3.75 9.99
N THR A 7 6.22 -3.69 9.48
CA THR A 7 5.86 -2.82 8.35
C THR A 7 6.19 -1.36 8.65
N LYS A 8 6.90 -0.71 7.74
CA LYS A 8 7.17 0.73 7.72
C LYS A 8 6.66 1.34 6.42
N LYS A 9 6.65 2.67 6.35
CA LYS A 9 6.22 3.39 5.13
C LYS A 9 7.18 3.14 3.97
N GLU A 10 8.47 3.03 4.25
CA GLU A 10 9.55 2.87 3.27
C GLU A 10 9.51 1.48 2.58
N ASP A 11 8.79 0.52 3.18
CA ASP A 11 8.57 -0.81 2.62
C ASP A 11 7.61 -0.78 1.43
N PHE A 12 7.04 0.38 1.08
CA PHE A 12 6.08 0.54 0.00
C PHE A 12 6.59 1.47 -1.10
N THR A 13 6.19 1.16 -2.32
CA THR A 13 6.25 2.08 -3.46
C THR A 13 4.85 2.45 -3.92
N THR A 14 4.73 3.58 -4.60
CA THR A 14 3.46 4.11 -5.11
C THR A 14 3.50 4.14 -6.63
N ILE A 15 2.51 3.53 -7.28
CA ILE A 15 2.30 3.62 -8.73
C ILE A 15 1.06 4.46 -8.98
N LEU A 16 1.17 5.42 -9.89
CA LEU A 16 0.05 6.24 -10.36
C LEU A 16 -0.36 5.80 -11.77
N GLU A 17 -1.60 5.35 -11.89
CA GLU A 17 -2.20 5.06 -13.19
C GLU A 17 -2.85 6.32 -13.75
N LYS A 18 -2.60 6.57 -15.05
CA LYS A 18 -3.21 7.68 -15.80
C LYS A 18 -4.70 7.41 -16.03
N SER A 19 -5.51 7.80 -15.04
CA SER A 19 -6.97 7.74 -15.05
C SER A 19 -7.55 9.05 -14.50
N GLN A 20 -8.88 9.24 -14.58
CA GLN A 20 -9.56 10.43 -14.05
C GLN A 20 -10.68 10.03 -13.08
N PRO A 21 -10.52 10.29 -11.77
CA PRO A 21 -9.30 10.75 -11.10
C PRO A 21 -8.18 9.69 -11.15
N PRO A 22 -6.90 10.08 -10.99
CA PRO A 22 -5.79 9.14 -11.02
C PRO A 22 -5.94 8.09 -9.92
N ILE A 23 -5.42 6.90 -10.19
CA ILE A 23 -5.44 5.79 -9.24
C ILE A 23 -4.05 5.61 -8.68
N ALA A 24 -3.92 5.72 -7.36
CA ALA A 24 -2.71 5.39 -6.62
C ALA A 24 -2.79 3.95 -6.11
N THR A 25 -1.77 3.17 -6.42
CA THR A 25 -1.58 1.80 -5.94
C THR A 25 -0.36 1.76 -5.06
N PHE A 26 -0.53 1.30 -3.81
CA PHE A 26 0.56 1.12 -2.86
C PHE A 26 1.02 -0.34 -2.88
N ILE A 27 2.25 -0.59 -3.30
CA ILE A 27 2.83 -1.92 -3.45
C ILE A 27 3.87 -2.14 -2.37
N ARG A 28 3.70 -3.21 -1.59
CA ARG A 28 4.68 -3.64 -0.59
C ARG A 28 5.89 -4.26 -1.30
N LEU A 29 7.05 -3.63 -1.16
CA LEU A 29 8.35 -4.11 -1.63
C LEU A 29 8.96 -5.09 -0.62
N GLU A 30 8.91 -4.76 0.67
CA GLU A 30 9.49 -5.59 1.73
C GLU A 30 8.41 -6.38 2.49
N PRO A 31 8.56 -7.72 2.60
CA PRO A 31 7.65 -8.56 3.36
C PRO A 31 7.67 -8.25 4.87
N ASP A 32 6.50 -8.32 5.51
CA ASP A 32 6.41 -8.19 6.98
C ASP A 32 6.73 -9.52 7.66
N PHE A 33 7.99 -9.70 8.06
CA PHE A 33 8.45 -10.92 8.73
C PHE A 33 8.38 -10.86 10.26
N CYS A 34 7.78 -9.81 10.84
CA CYS A 34 7.56 -9.81 12.28
C CYS A 34 6.56 -10.92 12.68
N ARG A 35 6.68 -11.41 13.92
CA ARG A 35 5.84 -12.49 14.47
C ARG A 35 4.72 -12.00 15.40
N ALA A 36 4.33 -10.73 15.32
CA ALA A 36 3.20 -10.24 16.10
C ALA A 36 1.86 -10.55 15.40
N ALA A 37 0.77 -10.44 16.15
CA ALA A 37 -0.57 -10.61 15.59
C ALA A 37 -0.83 -9.61 14.45
N SER A 38 -1.53 -10.07 13.41
CA SER A 38 -1.87 -9.22 12.27
C SER A 38 -2.79 -8.08 12.71
N ARG A 39 -2.42 -6.85 12.36
CA ARG A 39 -3.16 -5.63 12.68
C ARG A 39 -3.28 -4.72 11.46
N ALA A 40 -4.29 -3.86 11.46
CA ALA A 40 -4.41 -2.82 10.46
C ALA A 40 -3.21 -1.85 10.59
N TYR A 41 -2.50 -1.65 9.49
CA TYR A 41 -1.45 -0.64 9.37
C TYR A 41 -1.98 0.52 8.50
N PRO A 42 -2.10 1.72 9.06
CA PRO A 42 -2.46 2.91 8.30
C PRO A 42 -1.28 3.30 7.40
N ILE A 43 -1.58 3.61 6.15
CA ILE A 43 -0.59 4.09 5.19
C ILE A 43 -0.90 5.56 4.93
N GLU A 44 0.05 6.42 5.28
CA GLU A 44 -0.09 7.87 5.17
C GLU A 44 0.96 8.42 4.20
N PHE A 45 0.49 8.94 3.07
CA PHE A 45 1.29 9.66 2.08
C PHE A 45 0.73 11.06 1.90
N SER A 46 1.61 12.04 1.67
CA SER A 46 1.20 13.38 1.28
C SER A 46 0.71 13.39 -0.17
N LEU A 47 -0.14 14.35 -0.50
CA LEU A 47 -0.61 14.55 -1.89
C LEU A 47 0.56 14.83 -2.85
N GLU A 48 1.63 15.44 -2.35
CA GLU A 48 2.87 15.69 -3.10
C GLU A 48 3.62 14.39 -3.39
N GLU A 49 3.72 13.47 -2.42
CA GLU A 49 4.33 12.15 -2.62
C GLU A 49 3.52 11.29 -3.60
N VAL A 50 2.20 11.48 -3.64
CA VAL A 50 1.29 10.84 -4.61
C VAL A 50 1.21 11.63 -5.92
N GLY A 51 1.85 12.79 -6.04
CA GLY A 51 1.87 13.58 -7.28
C GLY A 51 0.49 14.00 -7.81
N ALA A 52 -0.55 14.03 -6.96
CA ALA A 52 -1.92 14.36 -7.33
C ALA A 52 -2.68 15.00 -6.16
N THR A 53 -3.49 16.03 -6.46
CA THR A 53 -4.33 16.70 -5.45
C THR A 53 -5.54 15.84 -5.04
N GLU A 54 -5.99 14.96 -5.93
CA GLU A 54 -7.06 14.00 -5.68
C GLU A 54 -6.71 12.67 -6.37
N PHE A 55 -6.93 11.55 -5.68
CA PHE A 55 -6.71 10.22 -6.24
C PHE A 55 -7.67 9.19 -5.63
N LYS A 56 -7.87 8.09 -6.35
CA LYS A 56 -8.51 6.89 -5.82
C LYS A 56 -7.45 5.89 -5.40
N VAL A 57 -7.71 5.13 -4.34
CA VAL A 57 -6.82 4.05 -3.91
C VAL A 57 -7.30 2.73 -4.51
N ALA A 58 -6.41 2.05 -5.24
CA ALA A 58 -6.63 0.66 -5.63
C ALA A 58 -5.97 -0.28 -4.62
N ASN A 59 -6.65 -1.39 -4.31
CA ASN A 59 -6.07 -2.51 -3.57
C ASN A 59 -5.89 -3.69 -4.53
N LEU A 60 -4.78 -3.69 -5.28
CA LEU A 60 -4.49 -4.76 -6.25
C LEU A 60 -4.01 -6.07 -5.58
N PHE A 61 -4.07 -6.19 -4.24
CA PHE A 61 -3.75 -7.44 -3.58
C PHE A 61 -4.82 -8.49 -3.90
N VAL A 62 -4.58 -9.28 -4.95
CA VAL A 62 -5.27 -10.54 -5.19
C VAL A 62 -4.57 -11.59 -4.33
N PRO A 63 -5.14 -12.06 -3.21
CA PRO A 63 -4.56 -13.20 -2.51
C PRO A 63 -4.44 -14.35 -3.49
N GLY A 64 -3.21 -14.84 -3.70
CA GLY A 64 -2.98 -16.03 -4.52
C GLY A 64 -3.83 -17.20 -4.01
N PRO A 65 -4.19 -18.16 -4.89
CA PRO A 65 -5.00 -19.30 -4.49
C PRO A 65 -4.38 -19.96 -3.25
N ARG A 66 -5.20 -20.12 -2.20
CA ARG A 66 -4.83 -20.92 -1.04
C ARG A 66 -4.76 -22.37 -1.54
N PHE A 67 -3.57 -22.87 -1.81
CA PHE A 67 -3.31 -24.29 -2.01
C PHE A 67 -3.06 -24.95 -0.65
#